data_AF-A0A7K0HSL6-F1
#
_entry.id   AF-A0A7K0HSL6-F1
#
_cell.length_a   1.000
_cell.length_b   1.000
_cell.length_c   1.000
_cell.angle_alpha   90.00
_cell.angle_beta   90.00
_cell.angle_gamma   90.00
#
_symmetry.space_group_name_H-M   'P 1'
#
loop_
_entity.id
_entity.type
_entity.pdbx_description
1 polymer ?
#
loop_
_entity_poly.entity_id
_entity_poly.type
_entity_poly.pdbx_seq_one_letter_code
_entity_poly.pdbx_strand_id
1 'polypeptide(L)'
;MKHKVCLLFTFLSLSVSGISATNGQDSIRQIQLSDLEVQIRWVNPIAIRAYLDDTKTALGGKAPALYEKLSRLETLLPGVRQAFSDKVSGNTVDEVIGQAQEILALKREIILANPLLDMDKIIVARYRLGDKARKAMGPSMGTSTANYNSLFSNSRKGYDAEIDLLTGLRGQIESSRIYKPEADVPISDIQLHWDADRLLFS
;
A
#
# COMPACT_ATOMS: atom_id res chain seq x y z
N MET A 1 -15.57 -46.44 66.09
CA MET A 1 -16.14 -45.11 65.79
C MET A 1 -15.10 -44.26 65.05
N LYS A 2 -15.30 -43.99 63.76
CA LYS A 2 -14.51 -43.02 62.99
C LYS A 2 -15.45 -42.33 62.00
N HIS A 3 -15.68 -41.03 62.21
CA HIS A 3 -16.59 -40.22 61.40
C HIS A 3 -15.89 -39.82 60.10
N LYS A 4 -16.51 -40.10 58.96
CA LYS A 4 -16.04 -39.65 57.63
C LYS A 4 -16.61 -38.24 57.39
N VAL A 5 -15.72 -37.25 57.32
CA VAL A 5 -16.06 -35.88 56.93
C VAL A 5 -16.19 -35.83 55.40
N CYS A 6 -17.36 -35.43 54.92
CA CYS A 6 -17.67 -35.25 53.51
C CYS A 6 -17.43 -33.78 53.14
N LEU A 7 -16.42 -33.50 52.32
CA LEU A 7 -16.12 -32.15 51.81
C LEU A 7 -16.97 -31.88 50.57
N LEU A 8 -17.96 -31.01 50.69
CA LEU A 8 -18.77 -30.50 49.59
C LEU A 8 -17.95 -29.45 48.81
N PHE A 9 -17.63 -29.72 47.55
CA PHE A 9 -17.11 -28.71 46.63
C PHE A 9 -18.29 -28.05 45.89
N THR A 10 -18.60 -26.80 46.24
CA THR A 10 -19.51 -25.95 45.46
C THR A 10 -18.73 -25.34 44.30
N PHE A 11 -19.04 -25.76 43.06
CA PHE A 11 -18.55 -25.09 41.86
C PHE A 11 -19.28 -23.74 41.69
N LEU A 12 -18.56 -22.66 41.96
CA LEU A 12 -18.98 -21.31 41.64
C LEU A 12 -18.69 -21.07 40.15
N SER A 13 -19.70 -21.21 39.28
CA SER A 13 -19.58 -20.85 37.87
C SER A 13 -19.53 -19.33 37.73
N LEU A 14 -18.31 -18.77 37.62
CA LEU A 14 -18.11 -17.42 37.13
C LEU A 14 -18.40 -17.42 35.62
N SER A 15 -19.54 -16.86 35.24
CA SER A 15 -19.82 -16.48 33.86
C SER A 15 -18.80 -15.42 33.45
N VAL A 16 -17.81 -15.83 32.64
CA VAL A 16 -16.94 -14.91 31.90
C VAL A 16 -17.83 -14.20 30.88
N SER A 17 -18.30 -13.01 31.24
CA SER A 17 -18.90 -12.07 30.29
C SER A 17 -17.90 -11.82 29.16
N GLY A 18 -18.36 -12.05 27.92
CA GLY A 18 -17.53 -12.08 26.73
C GLY A 18 -16.63 -10.86 26.57
N ILE A 19 -15.33 -11.13 26.41
CA ILE A 19 -14.42 -10.20 25.74
C ILE A 19 -14.87 -10.18 24.28
N SER A 20 -15.66 -9.16 23.97
CA SER A 20 -16.38 -9.00 22.72
C SER A 20 -15.43 -8.91 21.53
N ALA A 21 -15.64 -9.76 20.52
CA ALA A 21 -14.98 -9.70 19.21
C ALA A 21 -15.22 -8.36 18.46
N THR A 22 -16.11 -7.50 18.97
CA THR A 22 -16.45 -6.19 18.38
C THR A 22 -15.30 -5.18 18.43
N ASN A 23 -14.48 -5.17 19.48
CA ASN A 23 -13.42 -4.16 19.63
C ASN A 23 -12.33 -4.24 18.55
N GLY A 24 -12.01 -5.45 18.08
CA GLY A 24 -11.02 -5.65 17.02
C GLY A 24 -11.54 -5.19 15.66
N GLN A 25 -12.83 -5.46 15.39
CA GLN A 25 -13.46 -5.15 14.11
C GLN A 25 -13.68 -3.64 13.94
N ASP A 26 -14.06 -2.95 15.01
CA ASP A 26 -14.17 -1.48 15.03
C ASP A 26 -12.80 -0.81 14.85
N SER A 27 -11.75 -1.37 15.45
CA SER A 27 -10.37 -0.86 15.29
C SER A 27 -9.87 -1.00 13.85
N ILE A 28 -10.09 -2.14 13.20
CA ILE A 28 -9.72 -2.37 11.79
C ILE A 28 -10.46 -1.39 10.87
N ARG A 29 -11.76 -1.20 11.12
CA ARG A 29 -12.60 -0.29 10.32
C ARG A 29 -12.17 1.17 10.46
N GLN A 30 -11.77 1.60 11.65
CA GLN A 30 -11.20 2.92 11.87
C GLN A 30 -9.86 3.11 11.16
N ILE A 31 -8.99 2.10 11.16
CA ILE A 31 -7.72 2.13 10.41
C ILE A 31 -8.00 2.27 8.90
N GLN A 32 -8.95 1.48 8.37
CA GLN A 32 -9.34 1.56 6.97
C GLN A 32 -9.87 2.95 6.59
N LEU A 33 -10.74 3.54 7.42
CA LEU A 33 -11.27 4.88 7.18
C LEU A 33 -10.16 5.94 7.21
N SER A 34 -9.24 5.85 8.19
CA SER A 34 -8.11 6.77 8.28
C SER A 34 -7.18 6.67 7.06
N ASP A 35 -6.91 5.45 6.58
CA ASP A 35 -6.09 5.27 5.39
C ASP A 35 -6.78 5.82 4.13
N LEU A 36 -8.07 5.55 3.96
CA LEU A 36 -8.86 6.11 2.85
C LEU A 36 -8.91 7.63 2.89
N GLU A 37 -9.11 8.24 4.06
CA GLU A 37 -9.10 9.70 4.23
C GLU A 37 -7.76 10.29 3.73
N VAL A 38 -6.65 9.70 4.16
CA VAL A 38 -5.31 10.13 3.74
C VAL A 38 -5.18 10.01 2.22
N GLN A 39 -5.57 8.89 1.62
CA GLN A 39 -5.46 8.68 0.19
C GLN A 39 -6.34 9.65 -0.62
N ILE A 40 -7.58 9.89 -0.20
CA ILE A 40 -8.53 10.81 -0.85
C ILE A 40 -8.03 12.25 -0.81
N ARG A 41 -7.38 12.66 0.28
CA ARG A 41 -6.74 13.99 0.39
C ARG A 41 -5.71 14.24 -0.71
N TRP A 42 -5.00 13.20 -1.16
CA TRP A 42 -3.99 13.26 -2.23
C TRP A 42 -4.57 13.10 -3.65
N VAL A 43 -5.89 13.00 -3.82
CA VAL A 43 -6.51 12.99 -5.15
C VAL A 43 -6.59 14.43 -5.66
N ASN A 44 -5.93 14.75 -6.78
CA ASN A 44 -5.94 16.08 -7.37
C ASN A 44 -6.50 16.02 -8.81
N PRO A 45 -7.80 16.34 -9.01
CA PRO A 45 -8.43 16.25 -10.33
C PRO A 45 -7.85 17.25 -11.34
N ILE A 46 -7.38 18.41 -10.88
CA ILE A 46 -6.75 19.42 -11.75
C ILE A 46 -5.45 18.85 -12.35
N ALA A 47 -4.62 18.23 -11.51
CA ALA A 47 -3.38 17.60 -11.98
C ALA A 47 -3.66 16.41 -12.92
N ILE A 48 -4.69 15.61 -12.63
CA ILE A 48 -5.10 14.49 -13.49
C ILE A 48 -5.60 15.00 -14.86
N ARG A 49 -6.39 16.08 -14.87
CA ARG A 49 -6.84 16.73 -16.11
C ARG A 49 -5.65 17.23 -16.93
N ALA A 50 -4.74 17.99 -16.32
CA ALA A 50 -3.55 18.51 -16.99
C ALA A 50 -2.72 17.38 -17.62
N TYR A 51 -2.55 16.27 -16.90
CA TYR A 51 -1.90 15.07 -17.42
C TYR A 51 -2.62 14.47 -18.65
N LEU A 52 -3.95 14.35 -18.61
CA LEU A 52 -4.72 13.85 -19.75
C LEU A 52 -4.65 14.80 -20.96
N ASP A 53 -4.66 16.11 -20.72
CA ASP A 53 -4.54 17.12 -21.76
C ASP A 53 -3.16 17.02 -22.46
N ASP A 54 -2.08 16.88 -21.69
CA ASP A 54 -0.71 16.71 -22.21
C ASP A 54 -0.55 15.41 -23.03
N THR A 55 -1.22 14.33 -22.61
CA THR A 55 -1.07 13.00 -23.23
C THR A 55 -2.17 12.68 -24.25
N LYS A 56 -3.12 13.60 -24.48
CA LYS A 56 -4.33 13.37 -25.29
C LYS A 56 -4.05 12.81 -26.68
N THR A 57 -3.07 13.38 -27.37
CA THR A 57 -2.68 12.95 -28.72
C THR A 57 -2.11 11.52 -28.71
N ALA A 58 -1.25 11.21 -27.73
CA ALA A 58 -0.63 9.89 -27.60
C ALA A 58 -1.62 8.82 -27.13
N LEU A 59 -2.64 9.20 -26.36
CA LEU A 59 -3.72 8.32 -25.92
C LEU A 59 -4.65 7.89 -27.07
N GLY A 60 -4.75 8.70 -28.13
CA GLY A 60 -5.56 8.42 -29.31
C GLY A 60 -7.00 8.04 -28.94
N GLY A 61 -7.48 6.90 -29.43
CA GLY A 61 -8.85 6.41 -29.20
C GLY A 61 -9.18 6.09 -27.73
N LYS A 62 -8.20 5.97 -26.83
CA LYS A 62 -8.44 5.75 -25.40
C LYS A 62 -8.84 7.03 -24.67
N ALA A 63 -8.52 8.21 -25.21
CA ALA A 63 -8.71 9.48 -24.52
C ALA A 63 -10.16 9.71 -24.06
N PRO A 64 -11.21 9.55 -24.91
CA PRO A 64 -12.60 9.83 -24.49
C PRO A 64 -13.03 9.06 -23.24
N ALA A 65 -12.75 7.75 -23.19
CA ALA A 65 -13.09 6.90 -22.05
C ALA A 65 -12.37 7.32 -20.76
N LEU A 66 -11.15 7.85 -20.85
CA LEU A 66 -10.40 8.35 -19.68
C LEU A 66 -10.96 9.68 -19.17
N TYR A 67 -11.42 10.57 -20.06
CA TYR A 67 -12.11 11.81 -19.66
C TYR A 67 -13.46 11.53 -19.01
N GLU A 68 -14.20 10.51 -19.45
CA GLU A 68 -15.43 10.06 -18.78
C GLU A 68 -15.15 9.57 -17.36
N LYS A 69 -14.10 8.76 -17.18
CA LYS A 69 -13.63 8.31 -15.85
C LYS A 69 -13.22 9.48 -14.97
N LEU A 70 -12.52 10.48 -15.51
CA LEU A 70 -12.17 11.70 -14.79
C LEU A 70 -13.43 12.47 -14.35
N SER A 71 -14.42 12.62 -15.24
CA SER A 71 -15.67 13.30 -14.92
C SER A 71 -16.44 12.60 -13.78
N ARG A 72 -16.47 11.26 -13.79
CA ARG A 72 -17.03 10.47 -12.69
C ARG A 72 -16.27 10.71 -11.38
N LEU A 73 -14.94 10.68 -11.41
CA LEU A 73 -14.09 10.97 -10.24
C LEU A 73 -14.38 12.36 -9.68
N GLU A 74 -14.47 13.38 -10.53
CA GLU A 74 -14.74 14.76 -10.13
C GLU A 74 -16.13 14.96 -9.54
N THR A 75 -17.10 14.17 -9.99
CA THR A 75 -18.46 14.19 -9.45
C THR A 75 -18.51 13.64 -8.03
N LEU A 76 -17.80 12.54 -7.77
CA LEU A 76 -17.80 11.87 -6.46
C LEU A 76 -16.93 12.58 -5.41
N LEU A 77 -15.79 13.13 -5.84
CA LEU A 77 -14.74 13.60 -4.93
C LEU A 77 -15.18 14.66 -3.91
N PRO A 78 -15.98 15.70 -4.25
CA PRO A 78 -16.42 16.70 -3.28
C PRO A 78 -17.26 16.10 -2.14
N GLY A 79 -18.19 15.19 -2.48
CA GLY A 79 -19.05 14.54 -1.49
C GLY A 79 -18.24 13.66 -0.53
N VAL A 80 -17.33 12.84 -1.05
CA VAL A 80 -16.46 11.98 -0.23
C VAL A 80 -15.54 12.81 0.66
N ARG A 81 -14.96 13.91 0.15
CA ARG A 81 -14.12 14.82 0.96
C ARG A 81 -14.90 15.48 2.09
N GLN A 82 -16.12 15.93 1.81
CA GLN A 82 -16.99 16.52 2.82
C GLN A 82 -17.33 15.49 3.90
N ALA A 83 -17.69 14.28 3.49
CA ALA A 83 -18.01 13.18 4.41
C ALA A 83 -16.83 12.84 5.35
N PHE A 84 -15.60 12.78 4.84
CA PHE A 84 -14.42 12.62 5.70
C PHE A 84 -14.18 13.81 6.63
N SER A 85 -14.39 15.04 6.15
CA SER A 85 -14.27 16.26 6.97
C SER A 85 -15.27 16.28 8.13
N ASP A 86 -16.48 15.76 7.89
CA ASP A 86 -17.57 15.67 8.87
C ASP A 86 -17.45 14.46 9.80
N LYS A 87 -16.36 13.68 9.70
CA LYS A 87 -16.13 12.45 10.47
C LYS A 87 -17.26 11.43 10.29
N VAL A 88 -17.39 10.95 9.06
CA VAL A 88 -18.30 9.87 8.64
C VAL A 88 -18.61 8.86 9.75
N SER A 89 -19.89 8.69 10.03
CA SER A 89 -20.41 7.81 11.06
C SER A 89 -21.82 7.30 10.70
N GLY A 90 -22.25 6.22 11.33
CA GLY A 90 -23.57 5.63 11.11
C GLY A 90 -23.71 4.94 9.75
N ASN A 91 -24.91 5.00 9.18
CA ASN A 91 -25.31 4.15 8.05
C ASN A 91 -24.69 4.54 6.70
N THR A 92 -24.06 5.72 6.60
CA THR A 92 -23.44 6.23 5.36
C THR A 92 -21.99 5.79 5.20
N VAL A 93 -21.40 5.14 6.21
CA VAL A 93 -19.99 4.73 6.23
C VAL A 93 -19.66 3.81 5.06
N ASP A 94 -20.48 2.80 4.81
CA ASP A 94 -20.22 1.82 3.74
C ASP A 94 -20.30 2.45 2.34
N GLU A 95 -21.24 3.39 2.14
CA GLU A 95 -21.37 4.12 0.88
C GLU A 95 -20.13 4.99 0.63
N VAL A 96 -19.67 5.73 1.64
CA VAL A 96 -18.48 6.59 1.51
C VAL A 96 -17.23 5.76 1.28
N ILE A 97 -17.09 4.59 1.93
CA ILE A 97 -16.00 3.65 1.66
C ILE A 97 -16.04 3.20 0.19
N GLY A 98 -17.21 2.79 -0.31
CA GLY A 98 -17.37 2.36 -1.70
C GLY A 98 -17.02 3.45 -2.71
N GLN A 99 -17.52 4.67 -2.50
CA GLN A 99 -17.21 5.82 -3.36
C GLN A 99 -15.73 6.21 -3.29
N ALA A 100 -15.11 6.15 -2.11
CA ALA A 100 -13.68 6.41 -1.95
C ALA A 100 -12.83 5.38 -2.71
N GLN A 101 -13.19 4.10 -2.61
CA GLN A 101 -12.54 3.03 -3.37
C GLN A 101 -12.72 3.21 -4.88
N GLU A 102 -13.91 3.60 -5.33
CA GLU A 102 -14.19 3.91 -6.74
C GLU A 102 -13.28 5.07 -7.24
N ILE A 103 -13.17 6.16 -6.47
CA ILE A 103 -12.29 7.30 -6.80
C ILE A 103 -10.83 6.83 -6.95
N LEU A 104 -10.34 6.01 -6.02
CA LEU A 104 -8.96 5.52 -6.06
C LEU A 104 -8.71 4.56 -7.23
N ALA A 105 -9.69 3.72 -7.57
CA ALA A 105 -9.64 2.87 -8.75
C ALA A 105 -9.61 3.70 -10.04
N LEU A 106 -10.51 4.68 -10.18
CA LEU A 106 -10.56 5.59 -11.33
C LEU A 106 -9.24 6.36 -11.48
N LYS A 107 -8.70 6.92 -10.39
CA LYS A 107 -7.39 7.58 -10.40
C LYS A 107 -6.30 6.64 -10.89
N ARG A 108 -6.27 5.41 -10.36
CA ARG A 108 -5.27 4.40 -10.74
C ARG A 108 -5.37 4.07 -12.23
N GLU A 109 -6.56 3.80 -12.74
CA GLU A 109 -6.79 3.51 -14.16
C GLU A 109 -6.32 4.66 -15.06
N ILE A 110 -6.67 5.91 -14.72
CA ILE A 110 -6.28 7.08 -15.51
C ILE A 110 -4.75 7.24 -15.55
N ILE A 111 -4.08 7.19 -14.40
CA ILE A 111 -2.63 7.40 -14.32
C ILE A 111 -1.87 6.24 -14.99
N LEU A 112 -2.36 5.02 -14.86
CA LEU A 112 -1.72 3.87 -15.50
C LEU A 112 -1.98 3.80 -17.00
N ALA A 113 -2.99 4.50 -17.54
CA ALA A 113 -3.21 4.60 -18.98
C ALA A 113 -2.11 5.39 -19.72
N ASN A 114 -1.08 5.87 -19.02
CA ASN A 114 0.04 6.60 -19.58
C ASN A 114 0.72 5.85 -20.74
N PRO A 115 0.74 6.44 -21.95
CA PRO A 115 1.44 5.88 -23.10
C PRO A 115 2.95 5.72 -22.88
N LEU A 116 3.57 6.55 -22.04
CA LEU A 116 4.99 6.43 -21.69
C LEU A 116 5.27 5.29 -20.71
N LEU A 117 4.24 4.81 -20.02
CA LEU A 117 4.29 3.65 -19.13
C LEU A 117 3.74 2.40 -19.85
N ASP A 118 3.88 2.30 -21.17
CA ASP A 118 3.57 1.08 -21.92
C ASP A 118 4.61 -0.04 -21.71
N MET A 119 5.04 -0.18 -20.46
CA MET A 119 5.84 -1.28 -19.95
C MET A 119 4.97 -2.04 -18.96
N ASP A 120 4.90 -3.36 -19.11
CA ASP A 120 4.16 -4.24 -18.19
C ASP A 120 5.08 -4.88 -17.14
N LYS A 121 6.35 -4.46 -17.10
CA LYS A 121 7.39 -5.06 -16.27
C LYS A 121 8.25 -3.98 -15.65
N ILE A 122 8.40 -4.02 -14.32
CA ILE A 122 9.35 -3.17 -13.59
C ILE A 122 10.22 -4.07 -12.72
N ILE A 123 11.53 -3.86 -12.79
CA ILE A 123 12.49 -4.49 -11.88
C ILE A 123 12.61 -3.60 -10.63
N VAL A 124 12.46 -4.18 -9.45
CA VAL A 124 12.51 -3.47 -8.18
C VAL A 124 13.46 -4.12 -7.19
N ALA A 125 14.17 -3.30 -6.42
CA ALA A 125 14.78 -3.75 -5.16
C ALA A 125 13.68 -3.79 -4.08
N ARG A 126 13.41 -4.97 -3.54
CA ARG A 126 12.40 -5.19 -2.50
C ARG A 126 13.07 -5.42 -1.15
N TYR A 127 12.78 -4.54 -0.21
CA TYR A 127 13.22 -4.64 1.19
C TYR A 127 12.05 -5.03 2.10
N ARG A 128 12.14 -6.17 2.79
CA ARG A 128 11.13 -6.59 3.77
C ARG A 128 11.42 -5.99 5.14
N LEU A 129 10.78 -4.86 5.42
CA LEU A 129 11.01 -4.07 6.64
C LEU A 129 9.96 -4.29 7.75
N GLY A 130 8.93 -5.09 7.47
CA GLY A 130 7.82 -5.34 8.39
C GLY A 130 7.14 -4.04 8.84
N ASP A 131 6.81 -3.95 10.13
CA ASP A 131 6.13 -2.80 10.75
C ASP A 131 6.93 -1.49 10.66
N LYS A 132 8.22 -1.56 10.35
CA LYS A 132 9.10 -0.40 10.21
C LYS A 132 9.00 0.25 8.82
N ALA A 133 8.34 -0.38 7.85
CA ALA A 133 8.33 0.08 6.45
C ALA A 133 7.90 1.56 6.29
N ARG A 134 6.95 2.04 7.11
CA ARG A 134 6.45 3.43 7.06
C ARG A 134 7.36 4.47 7.72
N LYS A 135 8.38 4.02 8.45
CA LYS A 135 9.33 4.87 9.19
C LYS A 135 10.78 4.61 8.80
N ALA A 136 10.99 3.71 7.84
CA ALA A 136 12.31 3.30 7.41
C ALA A 136 13.01 4.45 6.70
N MET A 137 14.26 4.68 7.08
CA MET A 137 15.14 5.63 6.43
C MET A 137 16.16 4.88 5.58
N GLY A 138 16.83 5.60 4.68
CA GLY A 138 17.87 5.07 3.79
C GLY A 138 18.79 3.97 4.37
N PRO A 139 19.34 4.13 5.60
CA PRO A 139 20.17 3.10 6.24
C PRO A 139 19.54 1.73 6.43
N SER A 140 18.20 1.66 6.54
CA SER A 140 17.46 0.39 6.60
C SER A 140 17.45 -0.35 5.26
N MET A 141 17.87 0.32 4.18
CA MET A 141 17.96 -0.18 2.81
C MET A 141 19.39 -0.13 2.27
N GLY A 142 20.39 -0.08 3.15
CA GLY A 142 21.81 -0.12 2.78
C GLY A 142 22.43 1.21 2.37
N THR A 143 21.67 2.31 2.38
CA THR A 143 22.21 3.64 2.02
C THR A 143 22.88 4.31 3.22
N SER A 144 23.86 5.19 2.97
CA SER A 144 24.52 5.92 4.05
C SER A 144 23.56 6.84 4.81
N THR A 145 23.83 7.04 6.11
CA THR A 145 23.09 7.98 6.98
C THR A 145 23.28 9.43 6.55
N ALA A 146 24.42 9.76 5.95
CA ALA A 146 24.77 11.08 5.46
C ALA A 146 25.56 10.97 4.15
N ASN A 147 25.50 12.02 3.33
CA ASN A 147 26.14 12.07 2.01
C ASN A 147 27.68 12.08 2.06
N TYR A 148 28.28 12.48 3.19
CA TYR A 148 29.73 12.44 3.41
C TYR A 148 30.23 11.09 3.94
N ASN A 149 29.33 10.14 4.22
CA ASN A 149 29.70 8.81 4.68
C ASN A 149 29.86 7.84 3.50
N SER A 150 30.95 7.07 3.53
CA SER A 150 31.13 5.96 2.61
C SER A 150 30.17 4.81 2.92
N LEU A 151 29.77 4.06 1.89
CA LEU A 151 29.01 2.81 2.04
C LEU A 151 29.78 1.78 2.90
N PHE A 152 31.11 1.88 3.00
CA PHE A 152 31.91 1.03 3.89
C PHE A 152 31.60 1.24 5.39
N SER A 153 31.03 2.39 5.74
CA SER A 153 30.61 2.72 7.11
C SER A 153 29.23 2.17 7.46
N ASN A 154 28.49 1.64 6.49
CA ASN A 154 27.16 1.08 6.72
C ASN A 154 27.25 -0.32 7.32
N SER A 155 26.14 -0.76 7.91
CA SER A 155 26.01 -2.16 8.30
C SER A 155 26.20 -3.04 7.05
N ARG A 156 26.90 -4.16 7.20
CA ARG A 156 27.05 -5.16 6.13
C ARG A 156 25.97 -6.23 6.17
N LYS A 157 25.12 -6.22 7.20
CA LYS A 157 24.11 -7.23 7.53
C LYS A 157 22.83 -6.59 8.08
N GLY A 158 21.75 -7.37 8.15
CA GLY A 158 20.44 -6.95 8.62
C GLY A 158 19.50 -6.49 7.50
N TYR A 159 19.70 -6.97 6.28
CA TYR A 159 18.93 -6.58 5.10
C TYR A 159 18.20 -7.79 4.50
N ASP A 160 16.89 -7.84 4.68
CA ASP A 160 16.04 -8.74 3.89
C ASP A 160 15.72 -8.09 2.55
N ALA A 161 16.72 -8.07 1.66
CA ALA A 161 16.64 -7.50 0.33
C ALA A 161 16.55 -8.58 -0.75
N GLU A 162 15.76 -8.37 -1.79
CA GLU A 162 15.67 -9.20 -2.98
C GLU A 162 15.40 -8.33 -4.22
N ILE A 163 15.68 -8.85 -5.41
CA ILE A 163 15.25 -8.23 -6.66
C ILE A 163 14.02 -8.97 -7.14
N ASP A 164 12.92 -8.25 -7.31
CA ASP A 164 11.66 -8.74 -7.81
C ASP A 164 11.35 -8.12 -9.17
N LEU A 165 10.70 -8.89 -10.03
CA LEU A 165 10.05 -8.42 -11.24
C LEU A 165 8.56 -8.24 -10.93
N LEU A 166 8.10 -6.99 -10.99
CA LEU A 166 6.69 -6.64 -10.92
C LEU A 166 6.07 -6.71 -12.31
N THR A 167 4.94 -7.40 -12.43
CA THR A 167 4.17 -7.51 -13.67
C THR A 167 2.69 -7.22 -13.44
N GLY A 168 1.90 -7.13 -14.51
CA GLY A 168 0.46 -6.88 -14.40
C GLY A 168 0.15 -5.49 -13.83
N LEU A 169 0.99 -4.50 -14.14
CA LEU A 169 0.97 -3.19 -13.50
C LEU A 169 -0.37 -2.47 -13.67
N ARG A 170 -1.07 -2.76 -14.78
CA ARG A 170 -2.38 -2.21 -15.16
C ARG A 170 -3.57 -2.92 -14.51
N GLY A 171 -3.36 -4.06 -13.87
CA GLY A 171 -4.38 -4.85 -13.20
C GLY A 171 -3.92 -5.31 -11.83
N GLN A 172 -4.00 -6.62 -11.60
CA GLN A 172 -3.45 -7.24 -10.41
C GLN A 172 -1.93 -7.30 -10.53
N ILE A 173 -1.23 -6.59 -9.64
CA ILE A 173 0.24 -6.61 -9.61
C ILE A 173 0.69 -7.98 -9.11
N GLU A 174 1.56 -8.61 -9.88
CA GLU A 174 2.27 -9.84 -9.50
C GLU A 174 3.73 -9.51 -9.22
N SER A 175 4.29 -10.15 -8.20
CA SER A 175 5.69 -9.99 -7.79
C SER A 175 6.38 -11.34 -7.89
N SER A 176 7.39 -11.45 -8.74
CA SER A 176 8.20 -12.66 -8.90
C SER A 176 9.64 -12.38 -8.53
N ARG A 177 10.21 -13.19 -7.63
CA ARG A 177 11.61 -13.05 -7.23
C ARG A 177 12.51 -13.49 -8.38
N ILE A 178 13.41 -12.60 -8.80
CA ILE A 178 14.43 -12.90 -9.82
C ILE A 178 15.82 -13.09 -9.20
N TYR A 179 16.09 -12.49 -8.04
CA TYR A 179 17.36 -12.69 -7.33
C TYR A 179 17.20 -12.48 -5.82
N LYS A 180 17.84 -13.33 -5.02
CA LYS A 180 17.97 -13.18 -3.57
C LYS A 180 19.42 -13.48 -3.19
N PRO A 181 20.15 -12.53 -2.58
CA PRO A 181 21.48 -12.80 -2.04
C PRO A 181 21.44 -13.96 -1.03
N GLU A 182 22.40 -14.87 -1.11
CA GLU A 182 22.57 -15.93 -0.11
C GLU A 182 23.06 -15.36 1.22
N ALA A 183 23.89 -14.32 1.15
CA ALA A 183 24.34 -13.58 2.32
C ALA A 183 23.31 -12.53 2.74
N ASP A 184 23.28 -12.24 4.03
CA ASP A 184 22.51 -11.12 4.59
C ASP A 184 23.22 -9.80 4.24
N VAL A 185 22.98 -9.27 3.03
CA VAL A 185 23.60 -8.06 2.46
C VAL A 185 22.53 -7.19 1.79
N PRO A 186 22.73 -5.86 1.71
CA PRO A 186 21.82 -5.00 0.98
C PRO A 186 21.93 -5.22 -0.54
N ILE A 187 20.99 -4.65 -1.30
CA ILE A 187 21.05 -4.58 -2.77
C ILE A 187 20.95 -3.11 -3.19
N SER A 188 22.01 -2.56 -3.75
CA SER A 188 22.07 -1.16 -4.19
C SER A 188 22.46 -1.04 -5.65
N ASP A 189 22.32 0.18 -6.17
CA ASP A 189 22.87 0.59 -7.47
C ASP A 189 22.47 -0.32 -8.64
N ILE A 190 21.19 -0.75 -8.66
CA ILE A 190 20.66 -1.57 -9.74
C ILE A 190 20.67 -0.74 -11.03
N GLN A 191 21.43 -1.23 -12.01
CA GLN A 191 21.56 -0.66 -13.35
C GLN A 191 21.12 -1.71 -14.37
N LEU A 192 20.11 -1.34 -15.16
CA LEU A 192 19.68 -2.13 -16.30
C LEU A 192 20.63 -1.89 -17.46
N HIS A 193 21.18 -2.96 -18.02
CA HIS A 193 21.97 -2.88 -19.24
C HIS A 193 21.08 -2.41 -20.41
N TRP A 194 21.66 -1.75 -21.41
CA TRP A 194 20.88 -1.09 -22.48
C TRP A 194 20.01 -2.06 -23.31
N ASP A 195 20.39 -3.34 -23.35
CA ASP A 195 19.62 -4.42 -24.01
C ASP A 195 18.50 -5.00 -23.13
N ALA A 196 18.37 -4.53 -21.87
CA ALA A 196 17.43 -4.98 -20.86
C ALA A 196 17.53 -6.47 -20.44
N ASP A 197 18.51 -7.22 -20.93
CA ASP A 197 18.68 -8.65 -20.63
C ASP A 197 19.59 -8.90 -19.41
N ARG A 198 20.34 -7.88 -18.99
CA ARG A 198 21.33 -7.98 -17.91
C ARG A 198 21.18 -6.86 -16.90
N LEU A 199 21.50 -7.20 -15.66
CA LEU A 199 21.52 -6.29 -14.52
C LEU A 199 22.91 -6.25 -13.91
N LEU A 200 23.37 -5.04 -13.59
CA LEU A 200 24.49 -4.82 -12.69
C LEU A 200 23.93 -4.27 -11.38
N PHE A 201 24.37 -4.79 -10.24
CA PHE A 201 23.97 -4.33 -8.93
C PHE A 201 25.08 -4.60 -7.91
N SER A 202 25.04 -3.93 -6.77
CA SER A 202 25.96 -4.10 -5.64
C SER A 202 25.26 -4.63 -4.40
#